data_AF-A0A955YRG4-F1
#
_entry.id   AF-A0A955YRG4-F1
#
_cell.length_a   1.000
_cell.length_b   1.000
_cell.length_c   1.000
_cell.angle_alpha   90.00
_cell.angle_beta   90.00
_cell.angle_gamma   90.00
#
_symmetry.space_group_name_H-M   'P 1'
#
loop_
_entity.id
_entity.type
_entity.pdbx_description
1 polymer ?
#
loop_
_entity_poly.entity_id
_entity_poly.type
_entity_poly.pdbx_seq_one_letter_code
_entity_poly.pdbx_strand_id
1 'polypeptide(L)'
;MSVPSATSMVHLSHPRPLRLAPFTLTWVALLTLALGLVGCGGRAPTGEPAHGTSGQEGQEDPSLAGVSRAPTDQERRIIQGLMRDASRVRNLAFLHEVPTEIQDEARIRAFVEADIEPDELAESRDLYTSLGLLPDDVDLEALLLEVLGEQIVGYYDPDGGRLVVRDDVMRSLAASSVDEARVVLVHELVHALQDQHLALGALNDQERDTDPDNAYRALVEGDATLAMMAYVLAAQGTDLANITGQPDILRRFFDAAPNAGADALGRAPAILRVTLMAPYTAGAIFCGDQHRLAGWRGVDAAHRTLPVTTEHVLHPDKYAAGELPDTITLPRATSLEALGFVRTQEDTLGELELSIYLAQGTSSDQDLTAAAGWSGDRLAIYGRADAPSAVVWWTSWDTEQDAREAEVAARRAGAETEGSVVLREGRAVLILRHVPTAGSGEIVAAFSAFARALPATPPRR
;
A
#
# COMPACT_ATOMS: atom_id res chain seq x y z
N MET A 1 -68.97 -30.71 17.37
CA MET A 1 -67.59 -30.36 16.98
C MET A 1 -67.48 -28.85 17.00
N SER A 2 -66.65 -28.32 17.88
CA SER A 2 -66.60 -26.91 18.25
C SER A 2 -65.81 -26.08 17.24
N VAL A 3 -66.32 -24.88 16.97
CA VAL A 3 -65.64 -23.68 16.41
C VAL A 3 -65.24 -22.85 17.65
N PRO A 4 -64.09 -22.13 17.75
CA PRO A 4 -63.92 -20.87 17.01
C PRO A 4 -62.51 -20.30 16.68
N SER A 5 -62.55 -19.26 15.83
CA SER A 5 -61.71 -18.04 15.78
C SER A 5 -60.26 -18.14 15.27
N ALA A 6 -59.66 -17.13 14.63
CA ALA A 6 -60.11 -15.82 14.15
C ALA A 6 -59.16 -15.31 13.06
N THR A 7 -59.68 -14.38 12.25
CA THR A 7 -59.06 -13.55 11.22
C THR A 7 -57.90 -12.69 11.73
N SER A 8 -56.81 -12.54 10.96
CA SER A 8 -56.12 -11.24 10.79
C SER A 8 -55.14 -11.19 9.61
N MET A 9 -55.48 -10.28 8.70
CA MET A 9 -54.65 -9.27 8.03
C MET A 9 -53.28 -9.63 7.43
N VAL A 10 -53.31 -9.61 6.09
CA VAL A 10 -52.33 -9.05 5.13
C VAL A 10 -51.16 -8.27 5.74
N HIS A 11 -49.95 -8.73 5.46
CA HIS A 11 -48.81 -7.86 5.15
C HIS A 11 -48.02 -8.46 3.98
N LEU A 12 -48.14 -7.82 2.81
CA LEU A 12 -47.24 -8.00 1.68
C LEU A 12 -45.89 -7.38 2.07
N SER A 13 -44.91 -8.24 2.35
CA SER A 13 -43.51 -7.83 2.46
C SER A 13 -42.87 -8.04 1.09
N HIS A 14 -42.59 -6.94 0.39
CA HIS A 14 -41.78 -6.94 -0.82
C HIS A 14 -40.42 -7.63 -0.58
N PRO A 15 -39.85 -8.31 -1.58
CA PRO A 15 -38.46 -8.77 -1.51
C PRO A 15 -37.56 -7.54 -1.35
N ARG A 16 -36.76 -7.53 -0.29
CA ARG A 16 -35.70 -6.53 -0.14
C ARG A 16 -34.73 -6.69 -1.32
N PRO A 17 -34.33 -5.61 -1.99
CA PRO A 17 -33.28 -5.69 -2.98
C PRO A 17 -31.98 -6.14 -2.28
N LEU A 18 -31.35 -7.18 -2.83
CA LEU A 18 -29.95 -7.52 -2.57
C LEU A 18 -29.13 -6.26 -2.84
N ARG A 19 -28.69 -5.60 -1.78
CA ARG A 19 -27.62 -4.60 -1.87
C ARG A 19 -26.33 -5.40 -1.96
N LEU A 20 -25.76 -5.47 -3.16
CA LEU A 20 -24.35 -5.78 -3.34
C LEU A 20 -23.60 -4.67 -2.60
N ALA A 21 -22.83 -5.03 -1.57
CA ALA A 21 -21.87 -4.13 -0.96
C ALA A 21 -20.75 -3.88 -1.99
N PRO A 22 -20.23 -2.64 -2.13
CA PRO A 22 -18.96 -2.44 -2.80
C PRO A 22 -17.86 -3.09 -1.95
N PHE A 23 -17.10 -3.98 -2.57
CA PHE A 23 -15.95 -4.69 -2.02
C PHE A 23 -14.69 -4.07 -2.64
N THR A 24 -13.75 -3.61 -1.79
CA THR A 24 -12.29 -3.50 -1.95
C THR A 24 -11.78 -2.49 -0.91
N LEU A 25 -11.43 -2.95 0.29
CA LEU A 25 -10.73 -2.17 1.32
C LEU A 25 -9.25 -2.57 1.28
N THR A 26 -8.38 -1.60 0.99
CA THR A 26 -6.95 -1.80 0.82
C THR A 26 -6.25 -1.83 2.17
N TRP A 27 -5.85 -3.01 2.58
CA TRP A 27 -5.04 -3.34 3.75
C TRP A 27 -3.72 -2.64 3.95
N VAL A 28 -3.28 -1.94 2.92
CA VAL A 28 -2.07 -1.16 2.96
C VAL A 28 -2.28 0.05 3.91
N ALA A 29 -3.53 0.36 4.33
CA ALA A 29 -3.85 1.25 5.46
C ALA A 29 -3.19 0.86 6.80
N LEU A 30 -2.84 -0.41 7.01
CA LEU A 30 -2.09 -0.83 8.21
C LEU A 30 -0.63 -0.36 8.25
N LEU A 31 -0.12 0.12 7.12
CA LEU A 31 1.26 0.53 6.96
C LEU A 31 1.47 2.04 7.00
N THR A 32 0.38 2.80 6.97
CA THR A 32 0.41 4.20 7.38
C THR A 32 0.78 4.30 8.87
N LEU A 33 0.59 3.24 9.66
CA LEU A 33 0.84 3.22 11.11
C LEU A 33 2.24 3.51 11.62
N ALA A 34 3.26 3.00 10.94
CA ALA A 34 4.61 3.19 11.42
C ALA A 34 5.22 4.55 11.02
N LEU A 35 4.76 5.17 9.93
CA LEU A 35 5.42 6.37 9.35
C LEU A 35 4.46 7.45 8.74
N GLY A 36 3.13 7.35 8.89
CA GLY A 36 2.21 8.43 8.49
C GLY A 36 0.73 8.04 8.51
N LEU A 37 0.00 8.33 9.58
CA LEU A 37 -1.32 7.74 9.89
C LEU A 37 -2.57 8.56 9.65
N VAL A 38 -3.43 8.14 8.71
CA VAL A 38 -4.89 8.42 8.66
C VAL A 38 -5.56 7.25 7.94
N GLY A 39 -6.72 6.71 8.34
CA GLY A 39 -7.58 7.04 9.48
C GLY A 39 -8.90 6.26 9.46
N CYS A 40 -9.69 6.37 10.53
CA CYS A 40 -11.01 5.75 10.64
C CYS A 40 -12.15 6.75 10.89
N GLY A 41 -13.25 6.52 10.16
CA GLY A 41 -14.35 7.47 9.94
C GLY A 41 -15.27 7.78 11.13
N GLY A 42 -15.59 9.07 11.26
CA GLY A 42 -16.62 9.61 12.14
C GLY A 42 -17.74 10.33 11.37
N ARG A 43 -18.93 9.73 11.39
CA ARG A 43 -20.22 10.19 10.82
C ARG A 43 -20.52 11.70 11.03
N ALA A 44 -20.62 12.48 9.96
CA ALA A 44 -21.05 13.89 10.01
C ALA A 44 -22.56 14.06 10.25
N PRO A 45 -23.00 14.98 11.14
CA PRO A 45 -24.30 15.61 11.03
C PRO A 45 -24.19 16.90 10.19
N THR A 46 -25.15 17.06 9.28
CA THR A 46 -25.31 18.20 8.37
C THR A 46 -25.45 19.55 9.09
N GLY A 47 -24.68 20.56 8.67
CA GLY A 47 -24.88 21.97 9.02
C GLY A 47 -23.91 22.92 8.29
N GLU A 48 -24.44 23.92 7.60
CA GLU A 48 -23.73 24.97 6.83
C GLU A 48 -22.75 25.84 7.66
N PRO A 49 -21.79 26.54 7.01
CA PRO A 49 -20.63 27.12 7.68
C PRO A 49 -20.94 28.49 8.30
N ALA A 50 -20.52 28.69 9.54
CA ALA A 50 -20.39 30.00 10.16
C ALA A 50 -18.95 30.21 10.63
N HIS A 51 -18.31 31.26 10.12
CA HIS A 51 -17.01 31.74 10.55
C HIS A 51 -16.95 31.99 12.06
N GLY A 52 -15.95 31.42 12.72
CA GLY A 52 -15.60 31.72 14.11
C GLY A 52 -14.18 31.26 14.42
N THR A 53 -13.28 32.21 14.63
CA THR A 53 -11.96 32.04 15.22
C THR A 53 -12.05 31.48 16.64
N SER A 54 -11.50 30.28 16.85
CA SER A 54 -10.97 29.81 18.13
C SER A 54 -10.07 28.61 17.86
N GLY A 55 -8.81 28.68 18.30
CA GLY A 55 -7.91 27.53 18.29
C GLY A 55 -8.50 26.40 19.11
N GLN A 56 -8.68 25.25 18.48
CA GLN A 56 -8.84 24.00 19.21
C GLN A 56 -7.46 23.36 19.28
N GLU A 57 -6.88 23.39 20.48
CA GLU A 57 -5.86 22.44 20.89
C GLU A 57 -6.40 21.03 20.59
N GLY A 58 -5.59 20.23 19.88
CA GLY A 58 -5.89 18.82 19.61
C GLY A 58 -6.23 18.13 20.93
N GLN A 59 -7.46 17.66 21.05
CA GLN A 59 -7.95 17.07 22.28
C GLN A 59 -7.31 15.69 22.42
N GLU A 60 -6.43 15.53 23.42
CA GLU A 60 -5.85 14.24 23.83
C GLU A 60 -6.96 13.18 23.88
N ASP A 61 -6.70 11.97 23.38
CA ASP A 61 -7.46 10.81 23.82
C ASP A 61 -6.85 10.31 25.14
N PRO A 62 -7.44 10.63 26.31
CA PRO A 62 -6.94 10.16 27.60
C PRO A 62 -7.08 8.65 27.78
N SER A 63 -7.66 7.92 26.81
CA SER A 63 -7.87 6.47 26.88
C SER A 63 -6.62 5.63 26.53
N LEU A 64 -5.72 6.14 25.69
CA LEU A 64 -4.52 5.39 25.28
C LEU A 64 -3.46 5.35 26.39
N ALA A 65 -2.85 4.19 26.59
CA ALA A 65 -1.78 4.00 27.59
C ALA A 65 -0.52 4.81 27.25
N GLY A 66 0.35 5.06 28.24
CA GLY A 66 1.63 5.76 28.04
C GLY A 66 1.62 7.26 28.36
N VAL A 67 2.72 7.94 28.05
CA VAL A 67 2.96 9.36 28.38
C VAL A 67 3.08 10.20 27.11
N SER A 68 2.40 11.35 27.08
CA SER A 68 2.60 12.41 26.09
C SER A 68 2.96 13.72 26.81
N ARG A 69 3.84 14.53 26.20
CA ARG A 69 4.23 15.85 26.71
C ARG A 69 4.56 16.81 25.57
N ALA A 70 4.43 18.10 25.85
CA ALA A 70 4.98 19.14 24.98
C ALA A 70 6.53 19.13 24.99
N PRO A 71 7.19 19.54 23.89
CA PRO A 71 8.63 19.72 23.85
C PRO A 71 9.07 20.85 24.78
N THR A 72 10.29 20.75 25.30
CA THR A 72 11.00 21.83 26.00
C THR A 72 11.45 22.92 25.01
N ASP A 73 11.87 24.08 25.52
CA ASP A 73 12.40 25.16 24.67
C ASP A 73 13.64 24.73 23.85
N GLN A 74 14.47 23.84 24.40
CA GLN A 74 15.62 23.31 23.68
C GLN A 74 15.19 22.37 22.56
N GLU A 75 14.28 21.44 22.84
CA GLU A 75 13.74 20.51 21.84
C GLU A 75 13.02 21.27 20.72
N ARG A 76 12.21 22.29 21.04
CA ARG A 76 11.59 23.18 20.05
C ARG A 76 12.60 23.81 19.10
N ARG A 77 13.74 24.30 19.60
CA ARG A 77 14.79 24.88 18.74
C ARG A 77 15.42 23.86 17.81
N ILE A 78 15.55 22.60 18.26
CA ILE A 78 16.07 21.50 17.42
C ILE A 78 15.08 21.19 16.30
N ILE A 79 13.79 21.01 16.63
CA ILE A 79 12.72 20.73 15.67
C ILE A 79 12.62 21.86 14.63
N GLN A 80 12.64 23.13 15.07
CA GLN A 80 12.65 24.28 14.16
C GLN A 80 13.86 24.29 13.23
N GLY A 81 15.01 23.76 13.67
CA GLY A 81 16.17 23.53 12.81
C GLY A 81 15.87 22.52 11.71
N LEU A 82 15.33 21.36 12.09
CA LEU A 82 14.96 20.30 11.16
C LEU A 82 13.86 20.75 10.18
N MET A 83 12.88 21.56 10.62
CA MET A 83 11.88 22.15 9.73
C MET A 83 12.52 23.03 8.66
N ARG A 84 13.51 23.85 9.02
CA ARG A 84 14.25 24.66 8.03
C ARG A 84 15.05 23.77 7.07
N ASP A 85 15.64 22.69 7.57
CA ASP A 85 16.37 21.74 6.75
C ASP A 85 15.45 21.00 5.78
N ALA A 86 14.32 20.45 6.25
CA ALA A 86 13.27 19.82 5.44
C ALA A 86 12.75 20.77 4.35
N SER A 87 12.40 22.01 4.74
CA SER A 87 11.95 23.04 3.78
C SER A 87 12.99 23.33 2.70
N ARG A 88 14.27 23.42 3.10
CA ARG A 88 15.38 23.70 2.18
C ARG A 88 15.62 22.54 1.22
N VAL A 89 15.66 21.31 1.71
CA VAL A 89 16.02 20.14 0.88
C VAL A 89 14.89 19.77 -0.07
N ARG A 90 13.63 19.89 0.35
CA ARG A 90 12.44 19.59 -0.46
C ARG A 90 11.98 20.76 -1.33
N ASN A 91 12.52 21.95 -1.08
CA ASN A 91 12.17 23.20 -1.76
C ASN A 91 10.67 23.55 -1.65
N LEU A 92 10.10 23.33 -0.45
CA LEU A 92 8.75 23.74 -0.06
C LEU A 92 8.83 24.51 1.26
N ALA A 93 7.95 25.47 1.47
CA ALA A 93 7.89 26.24 2.72
C ALA A 93 6.68 25.80 3.54
N PHE A 94 6.82 25.59 4.84
CA PHE A 94 5.67 25.39 5.72
C PHE A 94 4.68 26.56 5.62
N LEU A 95 3.41 26.24 5.35
CA LEU A 95 2.29 27.18 5.27
C LEU A 95 1.73 27.50 6.66
N HIS A 96 1.76 26.53 7.57
CA HIS A 96 1.40 26.70 8.97
C HIS A 96 2.36 25.93 9.89
N GLU A 97 2.30 26.24 11.18
CA GLU A 97 3.09 25.54 12.19
C GLU A 97 2.73 24.05 12.21
N VAL A 98 3.72 23.23 12.56
CA VAL A 98 3.57 21.79 12.81
C VAL A 98 3.74 21.60 14.32
N PRO A 99 2.65 21.47 15.09
CA PRO A 99 2.74 21.14 16.51
C PRO A 99 3.58 19.88 16.70
N THR A 100 4.29 19.78 17.82
CA THR A 100 5.08 18.59 18.12
C THR A 100 4.73 18.04 19.49
N GLU A 101 4.56 16.74 19.57
CA GLU A 101 4.38 15.99 20.81
C GLU A 101 5.54 15.03 21.01
N ILE A 102 5.95 14.88 22.27
CA ILE A 102 6.94 13.88 22.67
C ILE A 102 6.22 12.78 23.43
N GLN A 103 6.30 11.54 22.91
CA GLN A 103 5.57 10.39 23.45
C GLN A 103 6.54 9.26 23.85
N ASP A 104 6.17 8.45 24.84
CA ASP A 104 6.91 7.23 25.13
C ASP A 104 6.53 6.07 24.18
N GLU A 105 7.34 5.01 24.18
CA GLU A 105 7.12 3.84 23.31
C GLU A 105 5.75 3.20 23.56
N ALA A 106 5.27 3.18 24.80
CA ALA A 106 3.98 2.60 25.15
C ALA A 106 2.81 3.37 24.51
N ARG A 107 2.88 4.71 24.49
CA ARG A 107 1.86 5.55 23.85
C ARG A 107 1.85 5.39 22.33
N ILE A 108 3.03 5.35 21.72
CA ILE A 108 3.17 5.11 20.28
C ILE A 108 2.62 3.72 19.92
N ARG A 109 3.01 2.67 20.66
CA ARG A 109 2.49 1.31 20.43
C ARG A 109 0.97 1.24 20.57
N ALA A 110 0.39 1.86 21.60
CA ALA A 110 -1.05 1.86 21.79
C ALA A 110 -1.80 2.57 20.65
N PHE A 111 -1.21 3.64 20.10
CA PHE A 111 -1.71 4.28 18.89
C PHE A 111 -1.59 3.34 17.68
N VAL A 112 -0.47 2.62 17.57
CA VAL A 112 -0.25 1.64 16.50
C VAL A 112 -1.28 0.51 16.52
N GLU A 113 -1.53 -0.05 17.69
CA GLU A 113 -2.51 -1.12 17.89
C GLU A 113 -3.94 -0.64 17.63
N ALA A 114 -4.25 0.63 17.89
CA ALA A 114 -5.61 1.16 17.79
C ALA A 114 -6.10 1.40 16.35
N ASP A 115 -5.19 1.52 15.39
CA ASP A 115 -5.51 1.75 13.98
C ASP A 115 -5.34 0.46 13.14
N ILE A 116 -4.93 -0.65 13.78
CA ILE A 116 -5.09 -1.97 13.20
C ILE A 116 -6.57 -2.30 13.11
N GLU A 117 -7.12 -2.23 11.90
CA GLU A 117 -8.49 -2.65 11.62
C GLU A 117 -8.57 -4.19 11.52
N PRO A 118 -9.26 -4.91 12.42
CA PRO A 118 -9.22 -6.37 12.44
C PRO A 118 -9.91 -7.04 11.25
N ASP A 119 -10.96 -6.41 10.73
CA ASP A 119 -11.72 -6.91 9.58
C ASP A 119 -10.92 -6.77 8.29
N GLU A 120 -10.16 -5.67 8.17
CA GLU A 120 -9.05 -5.62 7.25
C GLU A 120 -8.17 -6.79 7.66
N LEU A 121 -7.48 -6.81 8.81
CA LEU A 121 -6.49 -7.84 9.22
C LEU A 121 -6.81 -9.33 8.91
N ALA A 122 -8.09 -9.71 8.83
CA ALA A 122 -8.52 -11.01 8.32
C ALA A 122 -8.44 -11.17 6.77
N GLU A 123 -8.85 -10.18 5.99
CA GLU A 123 -8.99 -10.25 4.52
C GLU A 123 -7.65 -10.48 3.78
N SER A 124 -6.58 -9.72 4.02
CA SER A 124 -5.24 -9.98 3.46
C SER A 124 -4.59 -11.22 4.00
N ARG A 125 -4.85 -11.61 5.25
CA ARG A 125 -4.43 -12.93 5.71
C ARG A 125 -5.05 -13.99 4.81
N ASP A 126 -6.35 -13.92 4.55
CA ASP A 126 -7.05 -14.86 3.68
C ASP A 126 -6.56 -14.78 2.22
N LEU A 127 -6.31 -13.58 1.68
CA LEU A 127 -5.77 -13.37 0.33
C LEU A 127 -4.37 -14.01 0.18
N TYR A 128 -3.43 -13.63 1.04
CA TYR A 128 -2.04 -14.05 0.90
C TYR A 128 -1.83 -15.53 1.29
N THR A 129 -2.61 -16.07 2.22
CA THR A 129 -2.61 -17.53 2.47
C THR A 129 -3.17 -18.30 1.27
N SER A 130 -4.26 -17.82 0.64
CA SER A 130 -4.82 -18.43 -0.58
C SER A 130 -3.83 -18.45 -1.76
N LEU A 131 -2.91 -17.48 -1.79
CA LEU A 131 -1.85 -17.38 -2.79
C LEU A 131 -0.57 -18.16 -2.42
N GLY A 132 -0.48 -18.70 -1.21
CA GLY A 132 0.71 -19.37 -0.68
C GLY A 132 1.84 -18.40 -0.26
N LEU A 133 1.53 -17.11 -0.13
CA LEU A 133 2.47 -16.04 0.21
C LEU A 133 2.66 -15.87 1.72
N LEU A 134 1.69 -16.32 2.51
CA LEU A 134 1.76 -16.41 3.98
C LEU A 134 1.53 -17.85 4.45
N PRO A 135 2.19 -18.28 5.55
CA PRO A 135 1.85 -19.53 6.23
C PRO A 135 0.42 -19.51 6.79
N ASP A 136 -0.28 -20.65 6.74
CA ASP A 136 -1.66 -20.75 7.24
C ASP A 136 -1.80 -20.45 8.74
N ASP A 137 -0.77 -20.74 9.54
CA ASP A 137 -0.75 -20.58 10.99
C ASP A 137 -0.11 -19.26 11.46
N VAL A 138 0.16 -18.32 10.55
CA VAL A 138 0.74 -17.03 10.90
C VAL A 138 -0.20 -16.21 11.80
N ASP A 139 0.35 -15.70 12.89
CA ASP A 139 -0.25 -14.60 13.67
C ASP A 139 0.17 -13.29 13.01
N LEU A 140 -0.64 -12.82 12.07
CA LEU A 140 -0.30 -11.67 11.24
C LEU A 140 -0.30 -10.37 12.07
N GLU A 141 -1.17 -10.24 13.07
CA GLU A 141 -1.20 -9.09 13.97
C GLU A 141 0.11 -8.97 14.75
N ALA A 142 0.50 -10.06 15.43
CA ALA A 142 1.71 -10.09 16.22
C ALA A 142 2.95 -9.84 15.36
N LEU A 143 3.00 -10.42 14.15
CA LEU A 143 4.08 -10.22 13.21
C LEU A 143 4.19 -8.76 12.75
N LEU A 144 3.07 -8.11 12.42
CA LEU A 144 3.06 -6.70 12.05
C LEU A 144 3.47 -5.81 13.23
N LEU A 145 2.95 -6.04 14.43
CA LEU A 145 3.33 -5.29 15.63
C LEU A 145 4.82 -5.46 16.00
N GLU A 146 5.40 -6.65 15.75
CA GLU A 146 6.84 -6.89 15.92
C GLU A 146 7.63 -6.06 14.90
N VAL A 147 7.27 -6.11 13.62
CA VAL A 147 7.97 -5.41 12.53
C VAL A 147 7.86 -3.89 12.65
N LEU A 148 6.64 -3.37 12.86
CA LEU A 148 6.38 -1.93 12.94
C LEU A 148 6.90 -1.35 14.26
N GLY A 149 6.73 -2.06 15.38
CA GLY A 149 7.15 -1.59 16.70
C GLY A 149 8.66 -1.38 16.85
N GLU A 150 9.49 -2.18 16.18
CA GLU A 150 10.96 -2.01 16.19
C GLU A 150 11.42 -0.71 15.51
N GLN A 151 10.64 -0.16 14.58
CA GLN A 151 11.09 0.89 13.67
C GLN A 151 10.60 2.31 14.00
N ILE A 152 9.69 2.49 14.95
CA ILE A 152 9.08 3.80 15.18
C ILE A 152 9.96 4.70 16.07
N VAL A 153 10.62 5.65 15.42
CA VAL A 153 11.46 6.71 16.02
C VAL A 153 10.66 8.02 16.19
N GLY A 154 9.69 8.25 15.31
CA GLY A 154 8.73 9.36 15.27
C GLY A 154 7.88 9.25 14.01
N TYR A 155 6.74 9.94 13.96
CA TYR A 155 5.83 9.95 12.81
C TYR A 155 5.13 11.31 12.66
N TYR A 156 4.75 11.68 11.44
CA TYR A 156 3.76 12.74 11.20
C TYR A 156 2.34 12.17 11.24
N ASP A 157 1.46 12.81 12.01
CA ASP A 157 0.03 12.56 12.03
C ASP A 157 -0.67 13.62 11.17
N PRO A 158 -1.18 13.26 9.97
CA PRO A 158 -1.91 14.16 9.09
C PRO A 158 -3.27 14.61 9.65
N ASP A 159 -3.98 13.78 10.42
CA ASP A 159 -5.28 14.14 11.03
C ASP A 159 -5.12 15.27 12.04
N GLY A 160 -4.07 15.16 12.87
CA GLY A 160 -3.71 16.17 13.85
C GLY A 160 -2.85 17.31 13.30
N GLY A 161 -2.34 17.17 12.07
CA GLY A 161 -1.33 18.05 11.49
C GLY A 161 -0.07 18.18 12.35
N ARG A 162 0.30 17.14 13.11
CA ARG A 162 1.31 17.20 14.19
C ARG A 162 2.42 16.18 14.00
N LEU A 163 3.62 16.55 14.44
CA LEU A 163 4.76 15.64 14.53
C LEU A 163 4.76 14.96 15.90
N VAL A 164 4.90 13.64 15.94
CA VAL A 164 5.13 12.87 17.16
C VAL A 164 6.54 12.33 17.16
N VAL A 165 7.29 12.52 18.25
CA VAL A 165 8.66 12.04 18.40
C VAL A 165 8.79 11.19 19.65
N ARG A 166 9.49 10.06 19.57
CA ARG A 166 9.72 9.20 20.73
C ARG A 166 10.64 9.89 21.74
N ASP A 167 10.34 9.76 23.04
CA ASP A 167 11.02 10.53 24.10
C ASP A 167 12.52 10.20 24.25
N ASP A 168 12.89 8.93 24.14
CA ASP A 168 14.29 8.48 24.17
C ASP A 168 15.09 9.01 22.97
N VAL A 169 14.48 9.00 21.78
CA VAL A 169 15.01 9.57 20.54
C VAL A 169 15.24 11.07 20.71
N MET A 170 14.25 11.80 21.21
CA MET A 170 14.36 13.24 21.43
C MET A 170 15.47 13.58 22.43
N ARG A 171 15.62 12.77 23.49
CA ARG A 171 16.74 12.90 24.44
C ARG A 171 18.10 12.66 23.79
N SER A 172 18.23 11.69 22.88
CA SER A 172 19.47 11.45 22.11
C SER A 172 19.83 12.65 21.22
N LEU A 173 18.83 13.18 20.51
CA LEU A 173 18.98 14.33 19.61
C LEU A 173 19.48 15.61 20.29
N ALA A 174 19.11 15.79 21.57
CA ALA A 174 19.57 16.91 22.39
C ALA A 174 21.03 16.77 22.84
N ALA A 175 21.58 15.55 22.80
CA ALA A 175 22.92 15.21 23.30
C ALA A 175 23.99 15.12 22.18
N SER A 176 23.62 14.87 20.92
CA SER A 176 24.56 14.63 19.80
C SER A 176 24.24 15.41 18.50
N SER A 177 25.25 15.63 17.65
CA SER A 177 25.15 16.36 16.38
C SER A 177 25.19 15.43 15.17
N VAL A 178 24.09 15.41 14.39
CA VAL A 178 23.81 14.54 13.22
C VAL A 178 23.76 13.06 13.59
N ASP A 179 22.54 12.63 13.93
CA ASP A 179 22.20 11.27 14.34
C ASP A 179 21.16 10.70 13.35
N GLU A 180 21.05 9.38 13.27
CA GLU A 180 20.06 8.63 12.49
C GLU A 180 18.64 9.18 12.70
N ALA A 181 18.33 9.53 13.94
CA ALA A 181 17.08 10.19 14.33
C ALA A 181 16.79 11.52 13.60
N ARG A 182 17.80 12.33 13.25
CA ARG A 182 17.56 13.58 12.51
C ARG A 182 17.16 13.32 11.07
N VAL A 183 17.71 12.26 10.48
CA VAL A 183 17.42 11.85 9.10
C VAL A 183 15.97 11.40 9.02
N VAL A 184 15.53 10.55 9.96
CA VAL A 184 14.12 10.13 10.08
C VAL A 184 13.19 11.32 10.33
N LEU A 185 13.52 12.23 11.26
CA LEU A 185 12.65 13.39 11.49
C LEU A 185 12.55 14.36 10.29
N VAL A 186 13.56 14.40 9.41
CA VAL A 186 13.44 15.15 8.15
C VAL A 186 12.44 14.47 7.21
N HIS A 187 12.40 13.14 7.16
CA HIS A 187 11.37 12.38 6.43
C HIS A 187 9.97 12.75 6.91
N GLU A 188 9.72 12.68 8.23
CA GLU A 188 8.43 13.05 8.82
C GLU A 188 8.01 14.50 8.55
N LEU A 189 8.97 15.43 8.63
CA LEU A 189 8.70 16.83 8.33
C LEU A 189 8.44 17.07 6.84
N VAL A 190 8.88 16.19 5.95
CA VAL A 190 8.49 16.22 4.54
C VAL A 190 7.05 15.73 4.37
N HIS A 191 6.59 14.73 5.11
CA HIS A 191 5.15 14.41 5.15
C HIS A 191 4.30 15.60 5.57
N ALA A 192 4.73 16.37 6.57
CA ALA A 192 4.07 17.62 6.92
C ALA A 192 4.06 18.66 5.80
N LEU A 193 5.13 18.76 5.00
CA LEU A 193 5.15 19.62 3.81
C LEU A 193 4.20 19.09 2.71
N GLN A 194 4.17 17.78 2.49
CA GLN A 194 3.30 17.17 1.50
C GLN A 194 1.83 17.38 1.85
N ASP A 195 1.45 17.17 3.11
CA ASP A 195 0.11 17.41 3.60
C ASP A 195 -0.34 18.87 3.36
N GLN A 196 0.53 19.84 3.69
CA GLN A 196 0.26 21.27 3.52
C GLN A 196 0.17 21.74 2.06
N HIS A 197 0.90 21.12 1.13
CA HIS A 197 1.00 21.58 -0.27
C HIS A 197 0.22 20.74 -1.26
N LEU A 198 0.03 19.45 -0.98
CA LEU A 198 -0.41 18.45 -1.95
C LEU A 198 -1.78 17.86 -1.60
N ALA A 199 -2.39 18.33 -0.49
CA ALA A 199 -3.74 17.97 -0.06
C ALA A 199 -3.97 16.46 0.00
N LEU A 200 -3.01 15.74 0.60
CA LEU A 200 -2.98 14.27 0.64
C LEU A 200 -4.20 13.67 1.34
N GLY A 201 -4.85 14.38 2.28
CA GLY A 201 -6.01 13.85 3.02
C GLY A 201 -7.12 13.26 2.13
N ALA A 202 -7.58 14.00 1.11
CA ALA A 202 -8.62 13.49 0.21
C ALA A 202 -8.17 12.33 -0.68
N LEU A 203 -6.85 12.19 -0.90
CA LEU A 203 -6.28 11.07 -1.65
C LEU A 203 -6.04 9.86 -0.74
N ASN A 204 -5.71 10.06 0.53
CA ASN A 204 -5.54 8.98 1.50
C ASN A 204 -6.87 8.29 1.79
N ASP A 205 -7.97 9.05 1.88
CA ASP A 205 -9.31 8.50 2.16
C ASP A 205 -9.96 7.76 0.97
N GLN A 206 -9.29 7.70 -0.18
CA GLN A 206 -9.86 7.09 -1.37
C GLN A 206 -9.66 5.57 -1.34
N GLU A 207 -10.76 4.82 -1.34
CA GLU A 207 -10.74 3.36 -1.56
C GLU A 207 -10.10 3.01 -2.92
N ARG A 208 -9.16 2.06 -2.88
CA ARG A 208 -8.40 1.58 -4.05
C ARG A 208 -8.31 0.06 -4.04
N ASP A 209 -7.92 -0.51 -5.18
CA ASP A 209 -7.33 -1.85 -5.17
C ASP A 209 -5.88 -1.76 -4.67
N THR A 210 -5.26 -2.90 -4.37
CA THR A 210 -3.90 -2.99 -3.83
C THR A 210 -2.83 -2.34 -4.73
N ASP A 211 -2.86 -2.56 -6.04
CA ASP A 211 -1.87 -1.99 -6.99
C ASP A 211 -1.88 -0.45 -7.05
N PRO A 212 -3.01 0.23 -7.34
CA PRO A 212 -3.05 1.69 -7.37
C PRO A 212 -2.75 2.32 -6.00
N ASP A 213 -3.04 1.65 -4.89
CA ASP A 213 -2.65 2.13 -3.57
C ASP A 213 -1.13 2.04 -3.35
N ASN A 214 -0.53 0.87 -3.61
CA ASN A 214 0.92 0.70 -3.57
C ASN A 214 1.65 1.73 -4.46
N ALA A 215 1.11 2.02 -5.65
CA ALA A 215 1.64 3.03 -6.55
C ALA A 215 1.59 4.46 -5.97
N TYR A 216 0.45 4.83 -5.40
CA TYR A 216 0.25 6.12 -4.75
C TYR A 216 1.22 6.28 -3.56
N ARG A 217 1.32 5.27 -2.71
CA ARG A 217 2.19 5.28 -1.55
C ARG A 217 3.66 5.35 -1.90
N ALA A 218 4.09 4.66 -2.96
CA ALA A 218 5.46 4.78 -3.43
C ALA A 218 5.81 6.20 -3.91
N LEU A 219 4.85 6.95 -4.47
CA LEU A 219 5.09 8.38 -4.73
C LEU A 219 5.24 9.18 -3.43
N VAL A 220 4.34 9.00 -2.46
CA VAL A 220 4.36 9.74 -1.18
C VAL A 220 5.63 9.46 -0.39
N GLU A 221 5.94 8.18 -0.13
CA GLU A 221 7.12 7.76 0.62
C GLU A 221 8.41 8.01 -0.16
N GLY A 222 8.37 7.83 -1.47
CA GLY A 222 9.50 8.07 -2.35
C GLY A 222 9.96 9.52 -2.34
N ASP A 223 9.02 10.47 -2.32
CA ASP A 223 9.31 11.90 -2.23
C ASP A 223 9.97 12.25 -0.88
N ALA A 224 9.41 11.78 0.23
CA ALA A 224 9.99 11.96 1.57
C ALA A 224 11.39 11.32 1.69
N THR A 225 11.55 10.10 1.18
CA THR A 225 12.82 9.37 1.17
C THR A 225 13.88 10.06 0.31
N LEU A 226 13.50 10.61 -0.84
CA LEU A 226 14.41 11.35 -1.71
C LEU A 226 14.86 12.67 -1.04
N ALA A 227 13.96 13.36 -0.35
CA ALA A 227 14.29 14.58 0.40
C ALA A 227 15.18 14.28 1.62
N MET A 228 14.93 13.17 2.30
CA MET A 228 15.80 12.61 3.34
C MET A 228 17.21 12.35 2.80
N MET A 229 17.33 11.72 1.63
CA MET A 229 18.63 11.53 0.96
C MET A 229 19.30 12.87 0.63
N ALA A 230 18.54 13.85 0.13
CA ALA A 230 19.05 15.19 -0.16
C ALA A 230 19.61 15.89 1.11
N TYR A 231 18.98 15.67 2.27
CA TYR A 231 19.48 16.17 3.55
C TYR A 231 20.83 15.55 3.91
N VAL A 232 20.99 14.24 3.77
CA VAL A 232 22.27 13.54 4.02
C VAL A 232 23.35 14.01 3.05
N LEU A 233 23.04 14.12 1.75
CA LEU A 233 23.97 14.57 0.73
C LEU A 233 24.40 16.03 0.94
N ALA A 234 23.46 16.91 1.32
CA ALA A 234 23.75 18.32 1.59
C ALA A 234 24.73 18.48 2.76
N ALA A 235 24.64 17.64 3.80
CA ALA A 235 25.62 17.62 4.89
C ALA A 235 27.03 17.23 4.43
N GLN A 236 27.15 16.50 3.32
CA GLN A 236 28.40 16.13 2.66
C GLN A 236 28.82 17.13 1.57
N GLY A 237 28.09 18.23 1.40
CA GLY A 237 28.34 19.22 0.33
C GLY A 237 28.01 18.72 -1.08
N THR A 238 27.17 17.69 -1.20
CA THR A 238 26.74 17.11 -2.48
C THR A 238 25.30 17.52 -2.79
N ASP A 239 25.08 17.99 -4.02
CA ASP A 239 23.74 18.28 -4.53
C ASP A 239 23.03 16.98 -4.96
N LEU A 240 21.74 16.82 -4.60
CA LEU A 240 20.90 15.69 -5.02
C LEU A 240 20.88 15.52 -6.55
N ALA A 241 20.95 16.62 -7.31
CA ALA A 241 20.99 16.61 -8.77
C ALA A 241 22.16 15.80 -9.34
N ASN A 242 23.29 15.71 -8.61
CA ASN A 242 24.45 14.93 -9.04
C ASN A 242 24.19 13.43 -9.00
N ILE A 243 23.28 12.97 -8.12
CA ILE A 243 22.90 11.57 -7.98
C ILE A 243 21.71 11.25 -8.88
N THR A 244 20.64 12.06 -8.83
CA THR A 244 19.44 11.85 -9.66
C THR A 244 19.72 12.02 -11.16
N GLY A 245 20.72 12.81 -11.54
CA GLY A 245 21.24 12.89 -12.91
C GLY A 245 21.87 11.58 -13.43
N GLN A 246 22.07 10.59 -12.55
CA GLN A 246 22.66 9.28 -12.85
C GLN A 246 21.74 8.15 -12.33
N PRO A 247 20.66 7.80 -13.07
CA PRO A 247 19.65 6.83 -12.61
C PRO A 247 20.22 5.49 -12.15
N ASP A 248 21.22 4.96 -12.85
CA ASP A 248 21.87 3.70 -12.48
C ASP A 248 22.56 3.75 -11.11
N ILE A 249 23.10 4.90 -10.72
CA ILE A 249 23.73 5.10 -9.41
C ILE A 249 22.66 5.15 -8.32
N LEU A 250 21.59 5.91 -8.56
CA LEU A 250 20.46 5.99 -7.63
C LEU A 250 19.84 4.62 -7.39
N ARG A 251 19.59 3.87 -8.47
CA ARG A 251 19.05 2.51 -8.39
C ARG A 251 19.97 1.57 -7.62
N ARG A 252 21.28 1.56 -7.92
CA ARG A 252 22.26 0.77 -7.15
C ARG A 252 22.33 1.16 -5.68
N PHE A 253 22.13 2.43 -5.34
CA PHE A 253 22.11 2.87 -3.95
C PHE A 253 20.96 2.23 -3.18
N PHE A 254 19.75 2.24 -3.74
CA PHE A 254 18.58 1.63 -3.11
C PHE A 254 18.56 0.10 -3.21
N ASP A 255 19.08 -0.48 -4.30
CA ASP A 255 19.25 -1.94 -4.44
C ASP A 255 20.30 -2.51 -3.45
N ALA A 256 21.29 -1.69 -3.07
CA ALA A 256 22.35 -2.07 -2.13
C ALA A 256 22.08 -1.62 -0.69
N ALA A 257 20.99 -0.87 -0.45
CA ALA A 257 20.53 -0.59 0.90
C ALA A 257 20.33 -1.94 1.61
N PRO A 258 20.83 -2.11 2.84
CA PRO A 258 20.80 -3.42 3.49
C PRO A 258 19.37 -3.96 3.48
N ASN A 259 19.18 -5.14 2.90
CA ASN A 259 18.03 -5.96 3.25
C ASN A 259 18.04 -6.05 4.78
N ALA A 260 16.92 -5.67 5.40
CA ALA A 260 16.69 -5.74 6.83
C ALA A 260 17.33 -7.03 7.38
N GLY A 261 18.22 -6.88 8.37
CA GLY A 261 19.25 -7.86 8.69
C GLY A 261 18.69 -9.14 9.32
N ALA A 262 19.03 -9.38 10.59
CA ALA A 262 18.41 -10.44 11.40
C ALA A 262 17.24 -9.93 12.26
N ASP A 263 16.80 -8.70 11.99
CA ASP A 263 15.68 -8.01 12.64
C ASP A 263 14.32 -8.63 12.25
N ALA A 264 13.22 -8.13 12.82
CA ALA A 264 11.89 -8.67 12.54
C ALA A 264 11.53 -8.61 11.04
N LEU A 265 11.84 -7.50 10.39
CA LEU A 265 11.59 -7.30 8.95
C LEU A 265 12.39 -8.26 8.06
N GLY A 266 13.66 -8.52 8.38
CA GLY A 266 14.50 -9.48 7.67
C GLY A 266 13.99 -10.92 7.76
N ARG A 267 13.29 -11.27 8.85
CA ARG A 267 12.69 -12.60 9.07
C ARG A 267 11.26 -12.72 8.54
N ALA A 268 10.60 -11.62 8.21
CA ALA A 268 9.22 -11.64 7.73
C ALA A 268 9.09 -12.37 6.38
N PRO A 269 7.90 -12.91 6.03
CA PRO A 269 7.62 -13.41 4.68
C PRO A 269 7.88 -12.35 3.61
N ALA A 270 8.28 -12.77 2.41
CA ALA A 270 8.63 -11.87 1.31
C ALA A 270 7.51 -10.89 0.97
N ILE A 271 6.25 -11.33 1.02
CA ILE A 271 5.09 -10.47 0.78
C ILE A 271 5.04 -9.27 1.72
N LEU A 272 5.41 -9.43 3.00
CA LEU A 272 5.52 -8.32 3.93
C LEU A 272 6.81 -7.54 3.66
N ARG A 273 7.97 -8.21 3.65
CA ARG A 273 9.26 -7.51 3.52
C ARG A 273 9.35 -6.62 2.29
N VAL A 274 8.92 -7.11 1.13
CA VAL A 274 9.01 -6.39 -0.14
C VAL A 274 7.99 -5.24 -0.18
N THR A 275 6.73 -5.49 0.17
CA THR A 275 5.69 -4.43 0.14
C THR A 275 5.93 -3.34 1.17
N LEU A 276 6.54 -3.67 2.32
CA LEU A 276 6.97 -2.71 3.33
C LEU A 276 8.08 -1.78 2.83
N MET A 277 8.99 -2.28 2.00
CA MET A 277 10.18 -1.54 1.55
C MET A 277 10.02 -0.87 0.19
N ALA A 278 9.14 -1.38 -0.67
CA ALA A 278 8.95 -0.88 -2.03
C ALA A 278 8.57 0.63 -2.08
N PRO A 279 7.69 1.15 -1.20
CA PRO A 279 7.37 2.57 -1.21
C PRO A 279 8.58 3.49 -0.99
N TYR A 280 9.54 3.06 -0.17
CA TYR A 280 10.76 3.82 0.11
C TYR A 280 11.80 3.65 -1.02
N THR A 281 12.00 2.42 -1.48
CA THR A 281 13.06 2.11 -2.44
C THR A 281 12.64 2.42 -3.88
N ALA A 282 11.66 1.69 -4.41
CA ALA A 282 11.13 1.91 -5.76
C ALA A 282 10.53 3.32 -5.89
N GLY A 283 9.85 3.80 -4.83
CA GLY A 283 9.32 5.16 -4.78
C GLY A 283 10.40 6.24 -4.89
N ALA A 284 11.51 6.12 -4.15
CA ALA A 284 12.59 7.10 -4.25
C ALA A 284 13.31 7.06 -5.60
N ILE A 285 13.42 5.88 -6.22
CA ILE A 285 13.92 5.74 -7.59
C ILE A 285 12.99 6.46 -8.57
N PHE A 286 11.67 6.24 -8.47
CA PHE A 286 10.66 6.92 -9.29
C PHE A 286 10.72 8.44 -9.11
N CYS A 287 10.70 8.94 -7.87
CA CYS A 287 10.80 10.35 -7.56
C CYS A 287 12.13 10.95 -8.01
N GLY A 288 13.22 10.18 -7.93
CA GLY A 288 14.53 10.57 -8.44
C GLY A 288 14.54 10.74 -9.95
N ASP A 289 13.80 9.91 -10.69
CA ASP A 289 13.59 10.09 -12.13
C ASP A 289 12.80 11.37 -12.43
N GLN A 290 11.72 11.63 -11.69
CA GLN A 290 10.96 12.88 -11.82
C GLN A 290 11.83 14.11 -11.47
N HIS A 291 12.67 13.99 -10.45
CA HIS A 291 13.64 15.01 -10.07
C HIS A 291 14.70 15.24 -11.15
N ARG A 292 15.18 14.18 -11.81
CA ARG A 292 16.10 14.29 -12.94
C ARG A 292 15.51 15.10 -14.09
N LEU A 293 14.21 14.95 -14.35
CA LEU A 293 13.53 15.63 -15.45
C LEU A 293 13.31 17.13 -15.20
N ALA A 294 12.95 17.54 -13.97
CA ALA A 294 12.57 18.93 -13.69
C ALA A 294 12.87 19.43 -12.26
N GLY A 295 13.78 18.78 -11.54
CA GLY A 295 14.02 19.00 -10.11
C GLY A 295 12.77 18.69 -9.29
N TRP A 296 12.65 19.31 -8.11
CA TRP A 296 11.46 19.16 -7.26
C TRP A 296 10.12 19.48 -7.94
N ARG A 297 10.12 20.34 -8.96
CA ARG A 297 8.89 20.61 -9.75
C ARG A 297 8.39 19.38 -10.51
N GLY A 298 9.29 18.46 -10.88
CA GLY A 298 8.94 17.18 -11.50
C GLY A 298 8.24 16.27 -10.49
N VAL A 299 8.77 16.19 -9.27
CA VAL A 299 8.14 15.44 -8.16
C VAL A 299 6.77 16.04 -7.83
N ASP A 300 6.65 17.36 -7.69
CA ASP A 300 5.37 18.04 -7.48
C ASP A 300 4.37 17.78 -8.62
N ALA A 301 4.86 17.60 -9.85
CA ALA A 301 4.00 17.27 -11.00
C ALA A 301 3.47 15.84 -10.92
N ALA A 302 4.26 14.90 -10.41
CA ALA A 302 3.80 13.53 -10.18
C ALA A 302 2.66 13.47 -9.15
N HIS A 303 2.69 14.29 -8.11
CA HIS A 303 1.56 14.41 -7.17
C HIS A 303 0.28 15.00 -7.79
N ARG A 304 0.38 15.70 -8.93
CA ARG A 304 -0.79 16.16 -9.71
C ARG A 304 -1.22 15.17 -10.79
N THR A 305 -0.36 14.24 -11.15
CA THR A 305 -0.61 13.21 -12.16
C THR A 305 -0.10 11.90 -11.62
N LEU A 306 -0.87 11.33 -10.69
CA LEU A 306 -0.44 10.18 -9.90
C LEU A 306 -0.04 8.99 -10.80
N PRO A 307 1.01 8.22 -10.43
CA PRO A 307 1.16 6.87 -10.95
C PRO A 307 -0.07 6.07 -10.55
N VAL A 308 -0.68 5.36 -11.51
CA VAL A 308 -1.92 4.60 -11.27
C VAL A 308 -1.70 3.10 -11.11
N THR A 309 -0.45 2.64 -11.21
CA THR A 309 -0.04 1.24 -11.10
C THR A 309 1.37 1.16 -10.53
N THR A 310 1.73 0.07 -9.86
CA THR A 310 3.10 -0.16 -9.40
C THR A 310 4.07 -0.27 -10.58
N GLU A 311 3.60 -0.71 -11.75
CA GLU A 311 4.38 -0.68 -12.99
C GLU A 311 4.87 0.75 -13.34
N HIS A 312 4.05 1.78 -13.15
CA HIS A 312 4.49 3.16 -13.38
C HIS A 312 5.64 3.58 -12.47
N VAL A 313 5.65 3.07 -11.23
CA VAL A 313 6.70 3.34 -10.25
C VAL A 313 7.97 2.56 -10.60
N LEU A 314 7.82 1.28 -10.96
CA LEU A 314 8.92 0.38 -11.30
C LEU A 314 9.57 0.73 -12.65
N HIS A 315 8.79 1.30 -13.57
CA HIS A 315 9.20 1.66 -14.94
C HIS A 315 8.83 3.12 -15.27
N PRO A 316 9.62 4.11 -14.84
CA PRO A 316 9.33 5.53 -15.07
C PRO A 316 9.12 5.92 -16.55
N ASP A 317 9.73 5.18 -17.49
CA ASP A 317 9.52 5.39 -18.92
C ASP A 317 8.08 5.10 -19.36
N LYS A 318 7.39 4.12 -18.75
CA LYS A 318 5.98 3.82 -19.02
C LYS A 318 5.07 4.91 -18.47
N TYR A 319 5.38 5.42 -17.28
CA TYR A 319 4.69 6.56 -16.69
C TYR A 319 4.82 7.80 -17.57
N ALA A 320 6.03 8.10 -18.04
CA ALA A 320 6.29 9.20 -18.95
C ALA A 320 5.58 9.04 -20.31
N ALA A 321 5.43 7.79 -20.78
CA ALA A 321 4.68 7.46 -21.99
C ALA A 321 3.15 7.53 -21.82
N GLY A 322 2.66 7.67 -20.58
CA GLY A 322 1.23 7.67 -20.25
C GLY A 322 0.56 6.34 -20.55
N GLU A 323 1.28 5.23 -20.40
CA GLU A 323 0.69 3.89 -20.52
C GLU A 323 -0.41 3.67 -19.47
N LEU A 324 -1.36 2.80 -19.76
CA LEU A 324 -2.45 2.48 -18.85
C LEU A 324 -2.59 0.95 -18.78
N PRO A 325 -3.00 0.40 -17.62
CA PRO A 325 -3.34 -1.01 -17.56
C PRO A 325 -4.59 -1.29 -18.41
N ASP A 326 -4.65 -2.46 -19.02
CA ASP A 326 -5.85 -3.04 -19.57
C ASP A 326 -6.93 -3.17 -18.49
N THR A 327 -8.16 -2.84 -18.87
CA THR A 327 -9.31 -3.04 -17.99
C THR A 327 -9.74 -4.51 -18.04
N ILE A 328 -9.65 -5.19 -16.89
CA ILE A 328 -10.08 -6.58 -16.74
C ILE A 328 -11.30 -6.62 -15.82
N THR A 329 -12.36 -7.31 -16.25
CA THR A 329 -13.55 -7.55 -15.44
C THR A 329 -13.79 -9.05 -15.37
N LEU A 330 -13.78 -9.59 -14.15
CA LEU A 330 -14.04 -11.01 -13.95
C LEU A 330 -15.56 -11.28 -14.09
N PRO A 331 -15.96 -12.23 -14.94
CA PRO A 331 -17.35 -12.66 -14.99
C PRO A 331 -17.72 -13.43 -13.73
N ARG A 332 -19.02 -13.49 -13.43
CA ARG A 332 -19.55 -14.32 -12.34
C ARG A 332 -19.22 -15.80 -12.59
N ALA A 333 -18.59 -16.47 -11.62
CA ALA A 333 -18.27 -17.89 -11.71
C ALA A 333 -19.43 -18.76 -11.20
N THR A 334 -20.47 -18.95 -12.02
CA THR A 334 -21.69 -19.66 -11.59
C THR A 334 -21.44 -21.13 -11.24
N SER A 335 -20.46 -21.76 -11.88
CA SER A 335 -19.99 -23.11 -11.59
C SER A 335 -19.41 -23.25 -10.18
N LEU A 336 -18.63 -22.27 -9.70
CA LEU A 336 -18.09 -22.25 -8.34
C LEU A 336 -19.20 -22.03 -7.30
N GLU A 337 -20.13 -21.13 -7.60
CA GLU A 337 -21.28 -20.87 -6.73
C GLU A 337 -22.18 -22.10 -6.59
N ALA A 338 -22.40 -22.84 -7.67
CA ALA A 338 -23.13 -24.11 -7.64
C ALA A 338 -22.43 -25.18 -6.78
N LEU A 339 -21.11 -25.07 -6.58
CA LEU A 339 -20.32 -25.90 -5.68
C LEU A 339 -20.25 -25.35 -4.25
N GLY A 340 -21.02 -24.31 -3.94
CA GLY A 340 -21.12 -23.70 -2.61
C GLY A 340 -20.02 -22.70 -2.28
N PHE A 341 -19.17 -22.34 -3.24
CA PHE A 341 -18.21 -21.26 -3.06
C PHE A 341 -18.90 -19.90 -3.16
N VAL A 342 -18.45 -18.95 -2.34
CA VAL A 342 -18.94 -17.57 -2.38
C VAL A 342 -17.75 -16.66 -2.67
N ARG A 343 -17.91 -15.73 -3.61
CA ARG A 343 -16.91 -14.70 -3.85
C ARG A 343 -16.81 -13.83 -2.60
N THR A 344 -15.65 -13.84 -1.94
CA THR A 344 -15.39 -13.08 -0.72
C THR A 344 -14.60 -11.81 -1.00
N GLN A 345 -13.71 -11.84 -1.99
CA GLN A 345 -12.85 -10.71 -2.32
C GLN A 345 -12.63 -10.59 -3.84
N GLU A 346 -12.25 -9.39 -4.27
CA GLU A 346 -11.80 -9.06 -5.61
C GLU A 346 -10.74 -7.98 -5.49
N ASP A 347 -9.64 -8.06 -6.24
CA ASP A 347 -8.53 -7.12 -6.13
C ASP A 347 -7.68 -7.07 -7.42
N THR A 348 -6.79 -6.09 -7.50
CA THR A 348 -5.76 -5.88 -8.52
C THR A 348 -4.42 -5.81 -7.79
N LEU A 349 -3.55 -6.82 -7.96
CA LEU A 349 -2.29 -6.91 -7.18
C LEU A 349 -1.12 -6.18 -7.85
N GLY A 350 -1.19 -5.99 -9.16
CA GLY A 350 -0.16 -5.23 -9.87
C GLY A 350 1.13 -5.97 -10.12
N GLU A 351 2.08 -5.30 -10.76
CA GLU A 351 3.40 -5.86 -11.05
C GLU A 351 4.17 -6.19 -9.77
N LEU A 352 4.09 -5.32 -8.75
CA LEU A 352 4.84 -5.46 -7.50
C LEU A 352 4.54 -6.79 -6.81
N GLU A 353 3.28 -7.06 -6.45
CA GLU A 353 2.95 -8.26 -5.69
C GLU A 353 2.87 -9.51 -6.57
N LEU A 354 2.52 -9.37 -7.85
CA LEU A 354 2.67 -10.46 -8.81
C LEU A 354 4.12 -10.92 -8.91
N SER A 355 5.11 -10.01 -8.87
CA SER A 355 6.52 -10.40 -8.88
C SER A 355 6.91 -11.28 -7.69
N ILE A 356 6.29 -11.07 -6.52
CA ILE A 356 6.49 -11.87 -5.31
C ILE A 356 5.82 -13.24 -5.47
N TYR A 357 4.58 -13.26 -5.97
CA TYR A 357 3.88 -14.51 -6.28
C TYR A 357 4.67 -15.37 -7.29
N LEU A 358 5.16 -14.76 -8.37
CA LEU A 358 5.91 -15.45 -9.41
C LEU A 358 7.27 -15.96 -8.89
N ALA A 359 7.85 -15.35 -7.85
CA ALA A 359 9.11 -15.78 -7.24
C ALA A 359 9.00 -17.09 -6.45
N GLN A 360 7.79 -17.57 -6.13
CA GLN A 360 7.61 -18.82 -5.41
C GLN A 360 8.30 -19.99 -6.11
N GLY A 361 8.96 -20.83 -5.30
CA GLY A 361 9.82 -21.91 -5.79
C GLY A 361 11.21 -21.47 -6.24
N THR A 362 11.62 -20.23 -5.94
CA THR A 362 13.00 -19.72 -6.13
C THR A 362 13.63 -19.32 -4.80
N SER A 363 14.90 -18.90 -4.83
CA SER A 363 15.61 -18.34 -3.67
C SER A 363 15.49 -16.81 -3.55
N SER A 364 14.74 -16.17 -4.46
CA SER A 364 14.59 -14.71 -4.49
C SER A 364 13.20 -14.33 -3.98
N ASP A 365 13.09 -13.14 -3.39
CA ASP A 365 11.81 -12.60 -2.93
C ASP A 365 10.90 -12.15 -4.08
N GLN A 366 11.48 -11.85 -5.25
CA GLN A 366 10.79 -11.36 -6.44
C GLN A 366 11.35 -12.02 -7.70
N ASP A 367 10.49 -12.26 -8.70
CA ASP A 367 10.87 -12.61 -10.08
C ASP A 367 10.54 -11.43 -11.00
N LEU A 368 11.39 -10.40 -10.96
CA LEU A 368 11.20 -9.15 -11.71
C LEU A 368 11.21 -9.37 -13.23
N THR A 369 11.89 -10.41 -13.72
CA THR A 369 11.88 -10.72 -15.15
C THR A 369 10.54 -11.29 -15.57
N ALA A 370 10.01 -12.26 -14.82
CA ALA A 370 8.71 -12.85 -15.14
C ALA A 370 7.52 -11.88 -14.92
N ALA A 371 7.70 -10.85 -14.08
CA ALA A 371 6.70 -9.83 -13.83
C ALA A 371 6.78 -8.61 -14.77
N ALA A 372 7.91 -8.39 -15.43
CA ALA A 372 8.09 -7.26 -16.34
C ALA A 372 7.11 -7.33 -17.51
N GLY A 373 6.59 -6.17 -17.92
CA GLY A 373 5.59 -6.08 -18.98
C GLY A 373 4.20 -6.52 -18.54
N TRP A 374 3.93 -6.58 -17.23
CA TRP A 374 2.57 -6.68 -16.70
C TRP A 374 1.73 -5.53 -17.25
N SER A 375 0.50 -5.79 -17.68
CA SER A 375 -0.35 -4.75 -18.28
C SER A 375 -1.72 -4.67 -17.65
N GLY A 376 -1.95 -5.32 -16.52
CA GLY A 376 -3.24 -5.34 -15.85
C GLY A 376 -3.56 -6.72 -15.30
N ASP A 377 -4.19 -6.77 -14.15
CA ASP A 377 -4.71 -8.00 -13.57
C ASP A 377 -6.06 -7.81 -12.87
N ARG A 378 -6.75 -8.91 -12.63
CA ARG A 378 -7.90 -8.96 -11.73
C ARG A 378 -7.97 -10.33 -11.07
N LEU A 379 -8.00 -10.33 -9.75
CA LEU A 379 -8.06 -11.51 -8.90
C LEU A 379 -9.41 -11.56 -8.17
N ALA A 380 -9.92 -12.77 -7.94
CA ALA A 380 -11.04 -13.01 -7.04
C ALA A 380 -10.78 -14.22 -6.15
N ILE A 381 -11.11 -14.07 -4.86
CA ILE A 381 -11.11 -15.14 -3.88
C ILE A 381 -12.54 -15.65 -3.70
N TYR A 382 -12.66 -16.97 -3.70
CA TYR A 382 -13.90 -17.70 -3.50
C TYR A 382 -13.76 -18.61 -2.27
N GLY A 383 -14.43 -18.25 -1.17
CA GLY A 383 -14.39 -19.00 0.08
C GLY A 383 -15.46 -20.10 0.16
N ARG A 384 -15.14 -21.19 0.87
CA ARG A 384 -16.09 -22.22 1.29
C ARG A 384 -15.65 -22.81 2.63
N ALA A 385 -16.56 -22.95 3.59
CA ALA A 385 -16.21 -23.26 4.98
C ALA A 385 -15.45 -24.59 5.21
N ASP A 386 -15.54 -25.54 4.28
CA ASP A 386 -14.96 -26.89 4.38
C ASP A 386 -13.86 -27.15 3.33
N ALA A 387 -13.33 -26.11 2.68
CA ALA A 387 -12.31 -26.25 1.66
C ALA A 387 -11.36 -25.05 1.62
N PRO A 388 -10.14 -25.22 1.08
CA PRO A 388 -9.28 -24.09 0.76
C PRO A 388 -9.99 -23.09 -0.15
N SER A 389 -9.71 -21.81 0.05
CA SER A 389 -10.22 -20.75 -0.81
C SER A 389 -9.73 -20.93 -2.25
N ALA A 390 -10.66 -20.87 -3.19
CA ALA A 390 -10.36 -20.96 -4.61
C ALA A 390 -9.99 -19.56 -5.15
N VAL A 391 -8.91 -19.49 -5.93
CA VAL A 391 -8.42 -18.25 -6.55
C VAL A 391 -8.66 -18.30 -8.05
N VAL A 392 -9.21 -17.22 -8.59
CA VAL A 392 -9.31 -16.97 -10.04
C VAL A 392 -8.60 -15.67 -10.34
N TRP A 393 -7.52 -15.72 -11.11
CA TRP A 393 -6.70 -14.56 -11.39
C TRP A 393 -6.40 -14.47 -12.88
N TRP A 394 -6.83 -13.37 -13.50
CA TRP A 394 -6.58 -13.06 -14.90
C TRP A 394 -5.53 -11.97 -14.99
N THR A 395 -4.49 -12.18 -15.78
CA THR A 395 -3.45 -11.18 -16.03
C THR A 395 -3.31 -10.93 -17.53
N SER A 396 -2.87 -9.74 -17.88
CA SER A 396 -2.56 -9.30 -19.24
C SER A 396 -1.16 -8.70 -19.26
N TRP A 397 -0.54 -8.72 -20.44
CA TRP A 397 0.88 -8.40 -20.61
C TRP A 397 1.10 -7.56 -21.86
N ASP A 398 2.18 -6.79 -21.92
CA ASP A 398 2.54 -5.96 -23.06
C ASP A 398 2.69 -6.78 -24.33
N THR A 399 3.39 -7.91 -24.21
CA THR A 399 3.66 -8.82 -25.31
C THR A 399 3.35 -10.26 -24.96
N GLU A 400 3.22 -11.11 -25.99
CA GLU A 400 3.11 -12.55 -25.77
C GLU A 400 4.39 -13.15 -25.17
N GLN A 401 5.54 -12.48 -25.28
CA GLN A 401 6.78 -12.96 -24.69
C GLN A 401 6.76 -12.81 -23.17
N ASP A 402 6.33 -11.64 -22.70
CA ASP A 402 6.20 -11.37 -21.26
C ASP A 402 5.17 -12.34 -20.64
N ALA A 403 4.03 -12.54 -21.32
CA ALA A 403 3.04 -13.54 -20.91
C ALA A 403 3.60 -14.97 -20.85
N ARG A 404 4.56 -15.34 -21.71
CA ARG A 404 5.22 -16.66 -21.67
C ARG A 404 6.14 -16.79 -20.45
N GLU A 405 6.88 -15.74 -20.11
CA GLU A 405 7.76 -15.72 -18.95
C GLU A 405 6.94 -15.84 -17.66
N ALA A 406 5.85 -15.08 -17.57
CA ALA A 406 4.88 -15.17 -16.50
C ALA A 406 4.20 -16.54 -16.40
N GLU A 407 3.79 -17.14 -17.52
CA GLU A 407 3.20 -18.49 -17.54
C GLU A 407 4.15 -19.52 -16.91
N VAL A 408 5.43 -19.47 -17.26
CA VAL A 408 6.44 -20.39 -16.72
C VAL A 408 6.61 -20.21 -15.21
N ALA A 409 6.73 -18.97 -14.74
CA ALA A 409 6.86 -18.67 -13.33
C ALA A 409 5.59 -19.01 -12.52
N ALA A 410 4.40 -18.73 -13.05
CA ALA A 410 3.12 -19.08 -12.41
C ALA A 410 2.94 -20.59 -12.29
N ARG A 411 3.35 -21.38 -13.30
CA ARG A 411 3.33 -22.85 -13.23
C ARG A 411 4.24 -23.38 -12.13
N ARG A 412 5.41 -22.74 -11.93
CA ARG A 412 6.32 -23.06 -10.82
C ARG A 412 5.68 -22.71 -9.47
N ALA A 413 5.14 -21.51 -9.32
CA ALA A 413 4.49 -21.03 -8.09
C ALA A 413 3.29 -21.89 -7.65
N GLY A 414 2.58 -22.50 -8.61
CA GLY A 414 1.43 -23.37 -8.35
C GLY A 414 1.71 -24.87 -8.41
N ALA A 415 2.97 -25.32 -8.52
CA ALA A 415 3.29 -26.72 -8.84
C ALA A 415 2.85 -27.72 -7.75
N GLU A 416 2.88 -27.31 -6.47
CA GLU A 416 2.49 -28.14 -5.33
C GLU A 416 1.03 -27.89 -4.88
N THR A 417 0.31 -27.02 -5.58
CA THR A 417 -1.04 -26.58 -5.21
C THR A 417 -2.09 -27.43 -5.92
N GLU A 418 -2.95 -28.12 -5.16
CA GLU A 418 -4.08 -28.87 -5.72
C GLU A 418 -5.04 -27.93 -6.47
N GLY A 419 -5.56 -28.39 -7.62
CA GLY A 419 -6.46 -27.58 -8.45
C GLY A 419 -5.79 -26.38 -9.12
N SER A 420 -4.46 -26.32 -9.12
CA SER A 420 -3.71 -25.30 -9.83
C SER A 420 -3.77 -25.49 -11.34
N VAL A 421 -4.22 -24.46 -12.05
CA VAL A 421 -4.26 -24.44 -13.52
C VAL A 421 -3.69 -23.12 -13.99
N VAL A 422 -2.68 -23.20 -14.86
CA VAL A 422 -2.19 -22.03 -15.60
C VAL A 422 -2.49 -22.24 -17.08
N LEU A 423 -3.08 -21.23 -17.73
CA LEU A 423 -3.38 -21.22 -19.15
C LEU A 423 -2.98 -19.88 -19.74
N ARG A 424 -2.28 -19.88 -20.88
CA ARG A 424 -1.95 -18.66 -21.61
C ARG A 424 -2.63 -18.68 -22.98
N GLU A 425 -3.19 -17.54 -23.37
CA GLU A 425 -3.70 -17.30 -24.73
C GLU A 425 -3.28 -15.89 -25.17
N GLY A 426 -2.51 -15.79 -26.25
CA GLY A 426 -1.89 -14.53 -26.66
C GLY A 426 -1.03 -13.92 -25.53
N ARG A 427 -1.35 -12.68 -25.17
CA ARG A 427 -0.73 -11.91 -24.09
C ARG A 427 -1.49 -11.96 -22.76
N ALA A 428 -2.41 -12.91 -22.58
CA ALA A 428 -3.13 -13.10 -21.32
C ALA A 428 -2.71 -14.40 -20.64
N VAL A 429 -2.70 -14.40 -19.31
CA VAL A 429 -2.49 -15.60 -18.48
C VAL A 429 -3.63 -15.74 -17.47
N LEU A 430 -4.16 -16.95 -17.37
CA LEU A 430 -5.08 -17.39 -16.34
C LEU A 430 -4.31 -18.17 -15.29
N ILE A 431 -4.52 -17.84 -14.03
CA ILE A 431 -4.01 -18.57 -12.88
C ILE A 431 -5.21 -18.96 -12.03
N LEU A 432 -5.42 -20.26 -11.86
CA LEU A 432 -6.38 -20.84 -10.93
C LEU A 432 -5.61 -21.52 -9.80
N ARG A 433 -6.06 -21.38 -8.55
CA ARG A 433 -5.56 -22.16 -7.40
C ARG A 433 -6.73 -22.73 -6.62
N HIS A 434 -6.62 -23.98 -6.17
CA HIS A 434 -7.68 -24.67 -5.41
C HIS A 434 -9.05 -24.70 -6.09
N VAL A 435 -9.14 -24.45 -7.40
CA VAL A 435 -10.39 -24.49 -8.16
C VAL A 435 -10.72 -25.94 -8.50
N PRO A 436 -11.88 -26.48 -8.07
CA PRO A 436 -12.27 -27.84 -8.44
C PRO A 436 -12.42 -27.98 -9.96
N THR A 437 -12.04 -29.12 -10.52
CA THR A 437 -12.17 -29.40 -11.96
C THR A 437 -13.59 -29.22 -12.50
N ALA A 438 -14.61 -29.50 -11.67
CA ALA A 438 -16.01 -29.28 -12.03
C ALA A 438 -16.39 -27.79 -12.17
N GLY A 439 -15.62 -26.89 -11.53
CA GLY A 439 -15.82 -25.44 -11.55
C GLY A 439 -15.02 -24.71 -12.63
N SER A 440 -13.93 -25.29 -13.13
CA SER A 440 -12.96 -24.55 -13.97
C SER A 440 -13.41 -24.32 -15.42
N GLY A 441 -14.28 -25.15 -15.98
CA GLY A 441 -14.63 -25.10 -17.41
C GLY A 441 -15.26 -23.78 -17.86
N GLU A 442 -16.20 -23.23 -17.09
CA GLU A 442 -16.82 -21.92 -17.36
C GLU A 442 -15.78 -20.79 -17.31
N ILE A 443 -14.93 -20.81 -16.28
CA ILE A 443 -13.89 -19.80 -16.06
C ILE A 443 -12.88 -19.80 -17.21
N VAL A 444 -12.42 -20.97 -17.63
CA VAL A 444 -11.48 -21.13 -18.75
C VAL A 444 -12.09 -20.64 -20.06
N ALA A 445 -13.36 -20.95 -20.33
CA ALA A 445 -14.04 -20.50 -21.54
C ALA A 445 -14.18 -18.97 -21.57
N ALA A 446 -14.53 -18.37 -20.43
CA ALA A 446 -14.66 -16.92 -20.32
C ALA A 446 -13.31 -16.21 -20.45
N PHE A 447 -12.26 -16.74 -19.81
CA PHE A 447 -10.90 -16.25 -19.96
C PHE A 447 -10.44 -16.28 -21.42
N SER A 448 -10.70 -17.39 -22.12
CA SER A 448 -10.32 -17.53 -23.53
C SER A 448 -11.02 -16.49 -24.43
N ALA A 449 -12.28 -16.14 -24.11
CA ALA A 449 -13.00 -15.08 -24.82
C ALA A 449 -12.40 -13.70 -24.56
N PHE A 450 -12.03 -13.41 -23.31
CA PHE A 450 -11.32 -12.19 -22.92
C PHE A 450 -9.96 -12.08 -23.63
N ALA A 451 -9.14 -13.14 -23.58
CA ALA A 451 -7.80 -13.15 -24.16
C ALA A 451 -7.80 -12.86 -25.68
N ARG A 452 -8.81 -13.37 -26.42
CA ARG A 452 -8.97 -13.07 -27.85
C ARG A 452 -9.48 -11.67 -28.15
N ALA A 453 -10.15 -11.03 -27.19
CA ALA A 453 -10.68 -9.69 -27.32
C ALA A 453 -9.67 -8.61 -26.92
N LEU A 454 -8.59 -8.98 -26.22
CA LEU A 454 -7.53 -8.05 -25.82
C LEU A 454 -6.89 -7.38 -27.06
N PRO A 455 -6.72 -6.05 -27.04
CA PRO A 455 -5.97 -5.34 -28.07
C PRO A 455 -4.53 -5.85 -28.19
N ALA A 456 -3.86 -5.67 -29.33
CA ALA A 456 -2.49 -6.16 -29.53
C ALA A 456 -1.43 -5.46 -28.67
N THR A 457 -1.72 -4.26 -28.17
CA THR A 457 -0.84 -3.45 -27.31
C THR A 457 -1.63 -2.80 -26.20
N PRO A 458 -1.00 -2.46 -25.06
CA PRO A 458 -1.64 -1.74 -23.97
C PRO A 458 -2.20 -0.37 -24.39
N PRO A 459 -3.23 0.14 -23.70
CA PRO A 459 -3.75 1.49 -23.92
C PRO A 459 -2.77 2.58 -23.45
N ARG A 460 -2.95 3.80 -23.98
CA ARG A 460 -2.20 5.01 -23.59
C ARG A 460 -3.15 6.19 -23.41
N ARG A 461 -2.79 7.13 -22.54
CA ARG A 461 -3.53 8.36 -22.25
C ARG A 461 -3.54 9.37 -23.40
#